data_AF-A0A946PJ83-F1
#
_entry.id   AF-A0A946PJ83-F1
#
_cell.length_a   1.000
_cell.length_b   1.000
_cell.length_c   1.000
_cell.angle_alpha   90.00
_cell.angle_beta   90.00
_cell.angle_gamma   90.00
#
_symmetry.space_group_name_H-M   'P 1'
#
loop_
_entity.id
_entity.type
_entity.pdbx_description
1 polymer ?
#
loop_
_entity_poly.entity_id
_entity_poly.type
_entity_poly.pdbx_seq_one_letter_code
_entity_poly.pdbx_strand_id
1 'polypeptide(L)' 'MSKEVVLSKKFSDAVEFARFHHEGHTRKGTTIPYLSHLLTVAGLAIEDAAADPELQDQVEDIAIAALLHDVLEDTEVTA' A
#
# COMPACT_ATOMS: atom_id res chain seq x y z
N MET A 1 16.31 -1.60 22.89
CA MET A 1 15.97 -2.69 21.94
C MET A 1 15.21 -2.03 20.81
N SER A 2 15.65 -2.16 19.57
CA SER A 2 14.91 -1.66 18.41
C SER A 2 13.58 -2.42 18.34
N LYS A 3 12.48 -1.70 18.19
CA LYS A 3 11.17 -2.30 17.99
C LYS A 3 11.21 -3.02 16.64
N GLU A 4 10.74 -4.26 16.61
CA GLU A 4 10.71 -5.03 15.37
C GLU A 4 9.63 -4.47 14.45
N VAL A 5 10.02 -4.08 13.23
CA VAL A 5 9.08 -3.60 12.21
C VAL A 5 8.45 -4.82 11.56
N VAL A 6 7.14 -5.01 11.78
CA VAL A 6 6.39 -6.18 11.30
C VAL A 6 5.20 -5.70 10.47
N LEU A 7 5.12 -6.16 9.22
CA LEU A 7 3.90 -6.10 8.43
C LEU A 7 3.04 -7.31 8.80
N SER A 8 1.92 -7.06 9.47
CA SER A 8 1.04 -8.10 9.99
C SER A 8 0.03 -8.57 8.93
N LYS A 9 -0.92 -9.41 9.38
CA LYS A 9 -2.07 -9.82 8.57
C LYS A 9 -2.84 -8.61 7.99
N LYS A 10 -2.85 -7.46 8.67
CA LYS A 10 -3.52 -6.25 8.17
C LYS A 10 -2.97 -5.81 6.82
N PHE A 11 -1.64 -5.85 6.64
CA PHE A 11 -1.03 -5.50 5.37
C PHE A 11 -1.40 -6.51 4.26
N SER A 12 -1.42 -7.82 4.58
CA SER A 12 -1.89 -8.83 3.63
C SER A 12 -3.36 -8.62 3.22
N ASP A 13 -4.23 -8.28 4.17
CA ASP A 13 -5.64 -7.99 3.91
C ASP A 13 -5.79 -6.74 3.02
N ALA A 14 -4.96 -5.72 3.23
CA ALA A 14 -4.93 -4.51 2.40
C ALA A 14 -4.45 -4.80 0.95
N VAL A 15 -3.47 -5.69 0.77
CA VAL A 15 -3.02 -6.12 -0.58
C VAL A 15 -4.14 -6.83 -1.31
N GLU A 16 -4.83 -7.74 -0.64
CA GLU A 16 -5.94 -8.46 -1.25
C GLU A 16 -7.11 -7.53 -1.59
N PHE A 17 -7.41 -6.58 -0.72
CA PHE A 17 -8.43 -5.57 -0.95
C PHE A 17 -8.11 -4.68 -2.17
N ALA A 18 -6.88 -4.16 -2.25
CA ALA A 18 -6.42 -3.37 -3.39
C ALA A 18 -6.43 -4.18 -4.69
N ARG A 19 -5.94 -5.44 -4.65
CA ARG A 19 -5.96 -6.35 -5.81
C ARG A 19 -7.38 -6.56 -6.33
N PHE A 20 -8.33 -6.81 -5.43
CA PHE A 20 -9.71 -7.09 -5.77
C PHE A 20 -10.39 -5.86 -6.41
N HIS A 21 -10.25 -4.68 -5.81
CA HIS A 21 -10.96 -3.48 -6.28
C HIS A 21 -10.34 -2.83 -7.51
N HIS A 22 -9.05 -3.04 -7.78
CA HIS A 22 -8.39 -2.61 -9.02
C HIS A 22 -8.28 -3.73 -10.07
N GLU A 23 -9.06 -4.81 -9.94
CA GLU A 23 -9.05 -5.90 -10.92
C GLU A 23 -9.39 -5.37 -12.33
N GLY A 24 -8.54 -5.68 -13.30
CA GLY A 24 -8.69 -5.23 -14.69
C GLY A 24 -8.22 -3.79 -14.96
N HIS A 25 -7.89 -3.00 -13.95
CA HIS A 25 -7.32 -1.66 -14.15
C HIS A 25 -5.87 -1.76 -14.65
N THR A 26 -5.49 -0.86 -15.56
CA THR A 26 -4.11 -0.74 -16.03
C THR A 26 -3.57 0.67 -15.83
N ARG A 27 -2.25 0.80 -15.77
CA ARG A 27 -1.61 2.13 -15.72
C ARG A 27 -1.89 2.88 -17.01
N LYS A 28 -2.16 4.19 -16.90
CA LYS A 28 -2.56 5.07 -17.99
C LYS A 28 -1.68 4.91 -19.24
N GLY A 29 -2.32 4.59 -20.37
CA GLY A 29 -1.64 4.43 -21.66
C GLY A 29 -0.80 3.15 -21.79
N THR A 30 -0.97 2.17 -20.89
CA THR A 30 -0.21 0.91 -20.90
C THR A 30 -1.13 -0.30 -20.68
N THR A 31 -0.57 -1.50 -20.81
CA THR A 31 -1.20 -2.79 -20.43
C THR A 31 -0.74 -3.30 -19.07
N ILE A 32 0.06 -2.51 -18.34
CA ILE A 32 0.63 -2.93 -17.05
C ILE A 32 -0.48 -2.87 -15.99
N PRO A 33 -0.72 -3.94 -15.21
CA PRO A 33 -1.75 -3.94 -14.16
C PRO A 33 -1.54 -2.82 -13.14
N TYR A 34 -2.62 -2.16 -12.73
CA TYR A 34 -2.56 -1.00 -11.82
C TYR A 34 -2.01 -1.37 -10.44
N LEU A 35 -2.23 -2.61 -9.98
CA LEU A 35 -1.64 -3.13 -8.73
C LEU A 35 -0.11 -2.95 -8.65
N SER A 36 0.59 -2.95 -9.80
CA SER A 36 2.03 -2.68 -9.84
C SER A 36 2.41 -1.29 -9.30
N HIS A 37 1.58 -0.28 -9.55
CA HIS A 37 1.75 1.08 -9.03
C HIS A 37 1.58 1.09 -7.50
N LEU A 38 0.47 0.53 -7.01
CA LEU A 38 0.16 0.46 -5.58
C LEU A 38 1.27 -0.26 -4.78
N LEU A 39 1.75 -1.40 -5.29
CA LEU A 39 2.85 -2.15 -4.65
C LEU A 39 4.17 -1.38 -4.68
N THR A 40 4.46 -0.64 -5.75
CA THR A 40 5.68 0.19 -5.84
C THR A 40 5.63 1.34 -4.84
N VAL A 41 4.50 2.06 -4.78
CA VAL A 41 4.31 3.18 -3.84
C VAL A 41 4.36 2.69 -2.38
N ALA A 42 3.72 1.56 -2.07
CA ALA A 42 3.78 0.96 -0.74
C ALA A 42 5.22 0.54 -0.36
N GLY A 43 5.98 -0.06 -1.28
CA GLY A 43 7.38 -0.40 -1.07
C GLY A 43 8.25 0.81 -0.73
N LEU A 44 8.10 1.91 -1.50
CA LEU A 44 8.81 3.16 -1.24
C LEU A 44 8.44 3.76 0.13
N ALA A 45 7.15 3.74 0.48
CA ALA A 45 6.69 4.26 1.76
C ALA A 45 7.20 3.44 2.95
N ILE A 46 7.30 2.12 2.81
CA ILE A 46 7.92 1.24 3.82
C ILE A 46 9.39 1.60 4.03
N GLU A 47 10.16 1.71 2.94
CA GLU A 47 11.59 2.03 3.01
C GLU A 47 11.83 3.41 3.67
N ASP A 48 11.06 4.42 3.27
CA ASP A 48 11.16 5.78 3.80
C ASP A 48 10.78 5.83 5.30
N ALA A 49 9.63 5.25 5.67
CA ALA A 49 9.17 5.23 7.06
C ALA A 49 10.08 4.39 7.98
N ALA A 50 10.64 3.28 7.49
CA ALA A 50 11.55 2.46 8.28
C ALA A 50 12.93 3.11 8.48
N ALA A 51 13.32 4.04 7.58
CA ALA A 51 14.56 4.81 7.70
C ALA A 51 14.46 5.96 8.71
N ASP A 52 13.24 6.42 9.04
CA ASP A 52 12.98 7.47 10.03
C ASP A 52 12.72 6.88 11.44
N PRO A 53 13.59 7.15 12.44
CA PRO A 53 13.39 6.68 13.81
C PRO A 53 12.09 7.16 14.47
N GLU A 54 11.51 8.28 14.03
CA GLU A 54 10.26 8.82 14.57
C GLU A 54 9.02 8.11 14.01
N LEU A 55 9.17 7.38 12.91
CA LEU A 55 8.07 6.70 12.21
C LEU A 55 8.05 5.18 12.41
N GLN A 56 8.99 4.61 13.17
CA GLN A 56 9.07 3.14 13.37
C GLN A 56 7.77 2.51 13.85
N ASP A 57 6.99 3.23 14.66
CA ASP A 57 5.72 2.76 15.22
C ASP A 57 4.54 2.88 14.24
N GLN A 58 4.74 3.55 13.10
CA GLN A 58 3.73 3.87 12.10
C GLN A 58 3.98 3.19 10.74
N VAL A 59 5.08 2.43 10.59
CA VAL A 59 5.48 1.83 9.30
C VAL A 59 4.36 1.00 8.68
N GLU A 60 3.67 0.15 9.47
CA GLU A 60 2.57 -0.67 8.95
C GLU A 60 1.38 0.19 8.48
N ASP A 61 0.99 1.19 9.26
CA ASP A 61 -0.14 2.05 8.92
C ASP A 61 0.17 2.91 7.67
N ILE A 62 1.42 3.39 7.55
CA ILE A 62 1.91 4.11 6.37
C ILE A 62 1.92 3.17 5.15
N ALA A 63 2.38 1.94 5.29
CA ALA A 63 2.39 0.95 4.21
C ALA A 63 0.97 0.65 3.71
N ILE A 64 0.01 0.47 4.63
CA ILE A 64 -1.40 0.24 4.29
C ILE A 64 -2.01 1.47 3.62
N ALA A 65 -1.78 2.67 4.16
CA ALA A 65 -2.29 3.91 3.57
C ALA A 65 -1.74 4.13 2.16
N ALA A 66 -0.43 3.93 1.96
CA ALA A 66 0.23 4.02 0.66
C ALA A 66 -0.32 2.98 -0.33
N LEU A 67 -0.64 1.76 0.13
CA LEU A 67 -1.21 0.73 -0.71
C LEU A 67 -2.66 1.02 -1.14
N LEU A 68 -3.44 1.65 -0.26
CA LEU A 68 -4.87 1.91 -0.46
C LEU A 68 -5.18 3.32 -0.99
N HIS A 69 -4.17 4.16 -1.25
CA HIS A 69 -4.36 5.59 -1.51
C HIS A 69 -5.34 5.91 -2.65
N ASP A 70 -5.34 5.11 -3.72
CA ASP A 70 -6.20 5.31 -4.88
C ASP A 70 -7.54 4.57 -4.79
N VAL A 71 -7.76 3.73 -3.78
CA VAL A 71 -8.95 2.86 -3.75
C VAL A 71 -10.24 3.67 -3.67
N LEU A 72 -10.27 4.74 -2.87
CA LEU A 72 -11.44 5.61 -2.77
C LEU A 72 -11.62 6.53 -3.99
N GLU A 73 -10.55 6.82 -4.73
CA GLU A 73 -10.57 7.74 -5.87
C GLU A 73 -10.98 7.02 -7.17
N ASP A 74 -10.41 5.83 -7.39
CA ASP A 74 -10.46 5.14 -8.68
C ASP A 74 -11.41 3.93 -8.71
N THR A 75 -12.08 3.61 -7.59
CA THR A 75 -12.97 2.44 -7.49
C THR A 75 -14.32 2.79 -6.86
N GLU A 76 -15.23 1.83 -6.82
CA GLU A 76 -16.57 2.00 -6.22
C GLU A 76 -16.58 1.91 -4.67
N VAL A 77 -15.40 1.81 -4.04
CA VAL A 77 -15.29 1.73 -2.57
C VAL A 77 -15.58 3.08 -1.93
N THR A 78 -16.32 3.07 -0.81
CA THR A 78 -16.65 4.27 -0.03
C THR A 78 -16.04 4.23 1.38
N ALA A 79 -15.89 5.40 2.01
CA ALA A 79 -15.37 5.58 3.37
C ALA A 79 -16.41 5.31 4.47
#